data_AF-A0A972QQ82-F1
#
_entry.id   AF-A0A972QQ82-F1
#
_cell.length_a   1.000
_cell.length_b   1.000
_cell.length_c   1.000
_cell.angle_alpha   90.00
_cell.angle_beta   90.00
_cell.angle_gamma   90.00
#
_symmetry.space_group_name_H-M   'P 1'
#
loop_
_entity.id
_entity.type
_entity.pdbx_description
1 polymer ?
#
loop_
_entity_poly.entity_id
_entity_poly.type
_entity_poly.pdbx_seq_one_letter_code
_entity_poly.pdbx_strand_id
1 'polypeptide(L)'
;MKAAIELERQGYSISLDGDKIRMERKEGFSPDIVRVRVLLQKIKERKPDAIRYLKQRRQSVWCPYDGLPRWVSWDACLYHREKNDPACQCCSPERRPQSQAREEVGAFRS
;
A
#
# COMPACT_ATOMS: atom_id res chain seq x y z
N MET A 1 0.22 -5.65 -4.13
CA MET A 1 -0.91 -6.28 -4.84
C MET A 1 -1.32 -5.32 -5.96
N LYS A 2 -0.73 -5.47 -7.15
CA LYS A 2 -0.81 -4.48 -8.24
C LYS A 2 -2.25 -4.24 -8.76
N ALA A 3 -3.13 -5.22 -8.63
CA ALA A 3 -4.47 -5.15 -9.19
C ALA A 3 -5.37 -4.10 -8.51
N ALA A 4 -5.32 -3.97 -7.18
CA ALA A 4 -6.11 -2.96 -6.47
C ALA A 4 -5.61 -1.54 -6.77
N ILE A 5 -4.30 -1.32 -6.73
CA ILE A 5 -3.67 -0.03 -7.07
C ILE A 5 -4.07 0.38 -8.49
N GLU A 6 -4.01 -0.55 -9.44
CA GLU A 6 -4.36 -0.28 -10.83
C GLU A 6 -5.86 0.00 -11.00
N LEU A 7 -6.74 -0.68 -10.26
CA LEU A 7 -8.17 -0.38 -10.25
C LEU A 7 -8.45 1.04 -9.76
N GLU A 8 -7.70 1.52 -8.77
CA GLU A 8 -7.86 2.89 -8.31
C GLU A 8 -7.40 3.93 -9.33
N ARG A 9 -6.36 3.60 -10.11
CA ARG A 9 -5.95 4.42 -11.26
C ARG A 9 -7.00 4.46 -12.37
N GLN A 10 -7.82 3.42 -12.49
CA GLN A 10 -9.00 3.41 -13.36
C GLN A 10 -10.17 4.22 -12.77
N GLY A 11 -10.00 4.91 -11.64
CA GLY A 11 -11.03 5.72 -11.03
C GLY A 11 -11.96 4.95 -10.10
N TYR A 12 -11.52 3.84 -9.52
CA TYR A 12 -12.25 3.17 -8.44
C TYR A 12 -11.68 3.56 -7.08
N SER A 13 -12.51 3.49 -6.04
CA SER A 13 -12.11 3.52 -4.64
C SER A 13 -12.28 2.11 -4.09
N ILE A 14 -11.23 1.52 -3.53
CA ILE A 14 -11.30 0.17 -2.97
C ILE A 14 -11.08 0.24 -1.46
N SER A 15 -12.05 -0.24 -0.71
CA SER A 15 -12.03 -0.25 0.75
C SER A 15 -12.46 -1.60 1.33
N LEU A 16 -12.24 -1.77 2.63
CA LEU A 16 -12.75 -2.91 3.38
C LEU A 16 -13.92 -2.50 4.26
N ASP A 17 -14.98 -3.28 4.25
CA ASP A 17 -16.06 -3.24 5.21
C ASP A 17 -16.09 -4.58 5.94
N GLY A 18 -15.47 -4.62 7.12
CA GLY A 18 -15.07 -5.87 7.76
C GLY A 18 -14.13 -6.68 6.86
N ASP A 19 -14.57 -7.88 6.46
CA ASP A 19 -13.86 -8.75 5.50
C ASP A 19 -14.43 -8.70 4.07
N LYS A 20 -15.36 -7.77 3.81
CA LYS A 20 -15.91 -7.54 2.48
C LYS A 20 -15.14 -6.43 1.78
N ILE A 21 -14.73 -6.67 0.54
CA ILE A 21 -14.11 -5.64 -0.29
C ILE A 21 -15.24 -4.82 -0.91
N ARG A 22 -15.30 -3.53 -0.59
CA ARG A 22 -16.20 -2.56 -1.23
C ARG A 22 -15.44 -1.81 -2.33
N MET A 23 -16.15 -1.53 -3.41
CA MET A 23 -15.60 -0.82 -4.56
C MET A 23 -16.61 0.21 -5.03
N GLU A 24 -16.16 1.46 -5.14
CA GLU A 24 -16.99 2.58 -5.58
C GLU A 24 -16.33 3.25 -6.77
N ARG A 25 -17.10 3.54 -7.83
CA ARG A 25 -16.57 4.27 -8.99
C ARG A 25 -16.56 5.75 -8.67
N LYS A 26 -15.43 6.42 -8.90
CA LYS A 26 -15.29 7.87 -8.80
C LYS A 26 -15.84 8.53 -10.06
N GLU A 27 -16.50 9.67 -9.88
CA GLU A 27 -16.99 10.49 -10.98
C GLU A 27 -15.83 11.15 -11.73
N GLY A 28 -16.04 11.49 -13.01
CA GLY A 28 -15.03 12.13 -13.85
C GLY A 28 -13.93 11.22 -14.42
N PHE A 29 -13.98 9.91 -14.15
CA PHE A 29 -13.07 8.92 -14.74
C PHE A 29 -13.74 8.11 -15.86
N SER A 30 -13.00 7.90 -16.94
CA SER A 30 -13.34 7.00 -18.05
C SER A 30 -12.53 5.71 -17.95
N PRO A 31 -12.96 4.72 -17.15
CA PRO A 31 -12.24 3.47 -16.98
C PRO A 31 -12.22 2.65 -18.27
N ASP A 32 -11.11 1.94 -18.50
CA ASP A 32 -11.07 0.85 -19.46
C ASP A 32 -11.86 -0.35 -18.89
N ILE A 33 -13.05 -0.58 -19.42
CA ILE A 33 -13.99 -1.61 -18.94
C ILE A 33 -13.38 -3.02 -19.03
N VAL A 34 -12.63 -3.30 -20.11
CA VAL A 34 -11.99 -4.62 -20.32
C VAL A 34 -10.92 -4.83 -19.24
N ARG A 35 -10.09 -3.81 -19.01
CA ARG A 35 -9.04 -3.86 -18.00
C ARG A 35 -9.60 -3.95 -16.59
N VAL A 36 -10.64 -3.17 -16.26
CA VAL A 36 -11.35 -3.25 -14.99
C VAL A 36 -11.85 -4.67 -14.73
N ARG A 37 -12.48 -5.32 -15.72
CA ARG A 37 -12.98 -6.69 -15.58
C ARG A 37 -11.86 -7.68 -15.24
N VAL A 38 -10.73 -7.59 -15.91
CA VAL A 38 -9.55 -8.42 -15.63
C VAL A 38 -9.00 -8.16 -14.22
N LEU A 39 -8.93 -6.90 -13.80
CA LEU A 39 -8.45 -6.53 -12.47
C LEU A 39 -9.37 -7.05 -11.36
N LEU A 40 -10.70 -6.93 -11.54
CA LEU A 40 -11.70 -7.46 -10.62
C LEU A 40 -11.58 -8.99 -10.48
N GLN A 41 -11.39 -9.70 -11.59
CA GLN A 41 -11.20 -11.14 -11.58
C GLN A 41 -9.95 -11.53 -10.79
N LYS A 42 -8.82 -10.83 -11.00
CA LYS A 42 -7.57 -11.07 -10.23
C LYS A 42 -7.74 -10.83 -8.73
N ILE A 43 -8.52 -9.82 -8.34
CA ILE A 43 -8.84 -9.57 -6.92
C ILE A 43 -9.69 -10.71 -6.35
N LYS A 44 -10.66 -11.23 -7.11
CA LYS A 44 -11.50 -12.35 -6.67
C LYS A 44 -10.69 -13.64 -6.50
N GLU A 45 -9.85 -13.98 -7.47
CA GLU A 45 -8.97 -15.16 -7.42
C GLU A 45 -8.00 -15.12 -6.25
N ARG A 46 -7.54 -13.92 -5.88
CA ARG A 46 -6.60 -13.70 -4.78
C ARG A 46 -7.25 -12.91 -3.64
N LYS A 47 -8.51 -13.24 -3.30
CA LYS A 47 -9.29 -12.54 -2.28
C LYS A 47 -8.59 -12.46 -0.91
N PRO A 48 -7.95 -13.53 -0.37
CA PRO A 48 -7.25 -13.45 0.91
C PRO A 48 -6.07 -12.45 0.87
N ASP A 49 -5.32 -12.44 -0.23
CA ASP A 49 -4.23 -11.48 -0.43
C ASP A 49 -4.74 -10.05 -0.56
N ALA A 50 -5.89 -9.86 -1.23
CA ALA A 50 -6.51 -8.57 -1.38
C ALA A 50 -6.98 -7.99 -0.05
N ILE A 51 -7.64 -8.81 0.78
CA ILE A 51 -8.05 -8.42 2.14
C ILE A 51 -6.81 -8.09 2.97
N ARG A 52 -5.78 -8.94 2.97
CA ARG A 52 -4.54 -8.69 3.71
C ARG A 52 -3.89 -7.37 3.31
N TYR A 53 -3.78 -7.10 2.01
CA TYR A 53 -3.26 -5.84 1.51
C TYR A 53 -4.12 -4.65 1.95
N LEU A 54 -5.45 -4.70 1.83
CA LEU A 54 -6.33 -3.60 2.23
C LEU A 54 -6.33 -3.38 3.76
N LYS A 55 -6.14 -4.43 4.57
CA LYS A 55 -5.95 -4.31 6.03
C LYS A 55 -4.62 -3.60 6.34
N GLN A 56 -3.53 -4.00 5.68
CA GLN A 56 -2.22 -3.35 5.80
C GLN A 56 -2.25 -1.90 5.31
N ARG A 57 -3.03 -1.62 4.25
CA ARG A 57 -3.17 -0.28 3.67
C ARG A 57 -3.76 0.75 4.62
N ARG A 58 -4.65 0.34 5.53
CA ARG A 58 -5.19 1.20 6.59
C ARG A 58 -4.15 1.56 7.65
N GLN A 59 -3.04 0.85 7.71
CA GLN A 59 -1.96 1.12 8.63
C GLN A 59 -1.00 2.11 7.96
N SER A 60 -0.71 3.20 8.64
CA SER A 60 0.45 4.02 8.32
C SER A 60 1.70 3.18 8.59
N VAL A 61 2.69 3.29 7.70
CA VAL A 61 4.00 2.65 7.88
C VAL A 61 5.03 3.70 8.16
N TRP A 62 5.92 3.39 9.09
CA TRP A 62 7.12 4.18 9.29
C TRP A 62 8.08 3.95 8.12
N CYS A 63 8.43 5.01 7.41
CA CYS A 63 9.31 4.98 6.27
C CYS A 63 10.44 6.01 6.46
N PRO A 64 11.71 5.56 6.60
CA PRO A 64 12.87 6.43 6.54
C PRO A 64 13.16 6.75 5.07
N TYR A 65 12.32 7.57 4.46
CA TYR A 65 12.54 8.09 3.11
C TYR A 65 13.50 9.27 3.22
N ASP A 66 14.62 9.22 2.49
CA ASP A 66 15.57 10.35 2.39
C ASP A 66 16.15 10.80 3.75
N GLY A 67 16.37 9.85 4.67
CA GLY A 67 16.90 10.14 6.02
C GLY A 67 15.92 10.87 6.95
N LEU A 68 14.73 11.24 6.48
CA LEU A 68 13.68 11.90 7.25
C LEU A 68 12.58 10.89 7.59
N PRO A 69 12.51 10.43 8.84
CA PRO A 69 11.60 9.36 9.17
C PRO A 69 10.18 9.92 9.32
N ARG A 70 9.26 9.44 8.46
CA ARG A 70 7.88 9.89 8.42
C ARG A 70 6.91 8.72 8.30
N TRP A 71 5.71 8.92 8.86
CA TRP A 71 4.58 8.05 8.59
C TRP A 71 4.10 8.27 7.16
N VAL A 72 4.11 7.22 6.36
CA VAL A 72 3.58 7.23 4.99
C VAL A 72 2.47 6.19 4.85
N SER A 73 1.65 6.34 3.82
CA SER A 73 0.71 5.29 3.45
C SER A 73 1.46 4.05 2.96
N TRP A 74 0.88 2.87 3.20
CA TRP A 74 1.43 1.59 2.72
C TRP A 74 1.62 1.57 1.19
N ASP A 75 0.76 2.27 0.45
CA ASP A 75 0.84 2.38 -1.02
C ASP A 75 2.09 3.12 -1.47
N ALA A 76 2.45 4.22 -0.79
CA ALA A 76 3.67 4.97 -1.09
C ALA A 76 4.93 4.12 -0.84
N CYS A 77 4.94 3.35 0.25
CA CYS A 77 6.03 2.42 0.56
C CYS A 77 6.17 1.31 -0.50
N LEU A 78 5.06 0.70 -0.92
CA LEU A 78 5.06 -0.32 -1.98
C LEU A 78 5.49 0.23 -3.34
N TYR A 79 5.08 1.45 -3.67
CA TYR A 79 5.48 2.10 -4.92
C TYR A 79 7.01 2.28 -4.99
N HIS A 80 7.64 2.77 -3.91
CA HIS A 80 9.10 2.89 -3.85
C HIS A 80 9.80 1.53 -3.92
N ARG A 81 9.24 0.50 -3.27
CA ARG A 81 9.74 -0.88 -3.37
C ARG A 81 9.78 -1.39 -4.80
N GLU A 82 8.69 -1.21 -5.55
CA GLU A 82 8.59 -1.68 -6.92
C GLU A 82 9.52 -0.93 -7.87
N LYS A 83 9.91 0.29 -7.51
CA LYS A 83 10.84 1.13 -8.27
C LYS A 83 12.31 0.89 -7.92
N ASN A 84 12.62 0.06 -6.91
CA ASN A 84 13.96 -0.06 -6.34
C ASN A 84 14.57 1.33 -6.07
N ASP A 85 13.74 2.23 -5.54
CA ASP A 85 14.17 3.60 -5.31
C ASP A 85 15.28 3.63 -4.24
N PRO A 86 16.53 4.03 -4.60
CA PRO A 86 17.64 4.04 -3.66
C PRO A 86 17.42 5.00 -2.47
N ALA A 87 16.51 5.97 -2.60
CA ALA A 87 16.13 6.87 -1.51
C ALA A 87 15.19 6.23 -0.47
N CYS A 88 14.55 5.09 -0.78
CA CYS A 88 13.70 4.37 0.17
C CYS A 88 14.47 3.28 0.91
N GLN A 89 15.05 3.65 2.05
CA GLN A 89 15.69 2.69 2.98
C GLN A 89 14.68 1.73 3.62
N CYS A 90 13.38 1.98 3.44
CA CYS A 90 12.26 1.13 3.82
C CYS A 90 12.28 -0.28 3.18
N CYS A 91 12.94 -0.41 2.01
CA CYS A 91 12.91 -1.60 1.17
C CYS A 91 14.29 -2.24 0.97
N SER A 92 15.32 -1.76 1.66
CA SER A 92 16.62 -2.42 1.66
C SER A 92 16.49 -3.87 2.19
N PRO A 93 17.16 -4.83 1.56
CA PRO A 93 17.12 -6.24 1.97
C PRO A 93 17.70 -6.49 3.37
N GLU A 94 18.46 -5.55 3.92
CA GLU A 94 19.11 -5.62 5.24
C GLU A 94 18.16 -5.27 6.41
N ARG A 95 16.92 -5.78 6.41
CA ARG A 95 15.92 -5.49 7.46
C ARG A 95 16.49 -5.68 8.87
N ARG A 96 16.77 -4.57 9.57
CA ARG A 96 16.71 -4.57 11.04
C ARG A 96 15.25 -4.74 11.46
N PRO A 97 14.95 -5.58 12.46
CA PRO A 97 13.59 -5.78 12.92
C PRO A 97 12.99 -4.45 13.41
N GLN A 98 11.74 -4.18 13.00
CA GLN A 98 10.97 -2.97 13.32
C GLN A 98 10.84 -2.65 14.82
N SER A 99 11.18 -3.60 15.70
CA SER A 99 11.21 -3.40 17.14
C SER A 99 12.28 -2.41 17.59
N GLN A 100 13.44 -2.36 16.95
CA GLN A 100 14.54 -1.47 17.37
C GLN A 100 14.30 0.01 17.01
N ALA A 101 13.62 0.28 15.89
CA ALA A 101 13.34 1.65 15.46
C ALA A 101 12.40 2.41 16.44
N ARG A 102 11.64 1.69 17.27
CA ARG A 102 10.75 2.30 18.27
C ARG A 102 11.52 2.75 19.52
N GLU A 103 12.59 2.04 19.89
CA GLU A 103 13.45 2.42 21.02
C GLU A 103 14.33 3.62 20.69
N GLU A 104 14.88 3.69 19.47
CA GLU A 104 15.74 4.83 19.06
C GLU A 104 14.97 6.16 18.99
N VAL A 105 13.70 6.15 18.58
CA VAL A 105 12.86 7.36 18.54
C VAL A 105 12.42 7.80 19.96
N GLY A 106 12.31 6.87 20.90
CA GLY A 106 12.06 7.18 22.32
C GLY A 106 13.27 7.82 23.02
N ALA A 107 14.48 7.38 22.67
CA ALA A 107 15.72 7.89 23.24
C ALA A 107 16.07 9.32 22.78
N PHE A 108 15.61 9.75 21.60
CA PHE A 108 15.84 11.12 21.10
C PHE A 108 14.95 12.19 21.77
N ARG A 109 14.08 11.80 22.71
CA ARG A 109 13.19 12.69 23.46
C ARG A 109 13.49 12.72 24.98
N SER A 110 14.61 12.15 25.42
CA SER A 110 15.07 12.20 26.82
C SER A 110 16.25 13.15 26.98
#